data_AF-A0A1F4HA02-F1
#
_entry.id   AF-A0A1F4HA02-F1
#
_cell.length_a   1.000
_cell.length_b   1.000
_cell.length_c   1.000
_cell.angle_alpha   90.00
_cell.angle_beta   90.00
_cell.angle_gamma   90.00
#
_symmetry.space_group_name_H-M   'P 1'
#
loop_
_entity.id
_entity.type
_entity.pdbx_description
1 polymer ?
#
loop_
_entity_poly.entity_id
_entity_poly.type
_entity_poly.pdbx_seq_one_letter_code
_entity_poly.pdbx_strand_id
1 'polypeptide(L)'
;MAVFAVLGLPAHAQTQQVKPPIAVYWMSVETNAGMGAAMPAGLGGFMPPGMQGGKRMKLDLGSSQPASGEPRAAHAIPPALTMGASLPLLTPRVERTPAQPAQEEDLEQRFERPKGRMLIYWGCGETVRAGQPVIVDFAKLDTQEAARAFRSRNVSRPRGPAPGRNRTYGEWPNPERPQPVPGEASLRGDHQVAGNYSPEIRFAIGERHDFMAPVAFEPVRRTPAGAFMVKWQSVPTAIGYFATAMGQGENPDDVVMWSSSEVQEMGHALMDYLPPAQVQRLIKEKIVMAPQTTECAVPSGIFKGEGSMLNFIAYGDELNVVHPPRPADPKQVWEQQWAVKVRLKSTGMTLLAEREGGAARAQSPERTERGEAPASQQGQERAAPSQPAPAPGASDVLKEGVNILRGIFGR
;
A
#
# COMPACT_ATOMS: atom_id res chain seq x y z
N MET A 1 31.22 -48.67 45.92
CA MET A 1 30.86 -47.24 45.94
C MET A 1 29.95 -46.98 44.75
N ALA A 2 28.66 -46.71 44.99
CA ALA A 2 27.72 -46.39 43.92
C ALA A 2 27.75 -44.88 43.65
N VAL A 3 27.90 -44.52 42.38
CA VAL A 3 27.90 -43.16 41.83
C VAL A 3 26.46 -42.63 41.81
N PHE A 4 26.25 -41.41 42.34
CA PHE A 4 25.02 -40.66 42.09
C PHE A 4 25.31 -39.51 41.14
N ALA A 5 24.83 -39.63 39.90
CA ALA A 5 24.76 -38.56 38.93
C ALA A 5 23.50 -37.72 39.20
N VAL A 6 23.68 -36.43 39.48
CA VAL A 6 22.56 -35.47 39.60
C VAL A 6 22.18 -35.03 38.19
N LEU A 7 21.08 -35.56 37.67
CA LEU A 7 20.44 -35.08 36.44
C LEU A 7 19.70 -33.76 36.74
N GLY A 8 20.19 -32.65 36.17
CA GLY A 8 19.48 -31.37 36.19
C GLY A 8 18.22 -31.45 35.31
N LEU A 9 17.06 -31.22 35.92
CA LEU A 9 15.79 -31.11 35.19
C LEU A 9 15.76 -29.79 34.39
N PRO A 10 15.33 -29.79 33.11
CA PRO A 10 15.17 -28.56 32.35
C PRO A 10 13.96 -27.78 32.89
N ALA A 11 14.20 -26.55 33.34
CA ALA A 11 13.13 -25.62 33.71
C ALA A 11 12.24 -25.37 32.49
N HIS A 12 11.06 -25.98 32.48
CA HIS A 12 10.02 -25.66 31.51
C HIS A 12 9.49 -24.27 31.85
N ALA A 13 9.81 -23.26 31.03
CA ALA A 13 9.18 -21.95 31.12
C ALA A 13 7.68 -22.14 30.89
N GLN A 14 6.87 -21.96 31.95
CA GLN A 14 5.41 -22.04 31.85
C GLN A 14 4.91 -20.91 30.94
N THR A 15 4.14 -21.29 29.90
CA THR A 15 3.51 -20.34 28.99
C THR A 15 2.31 -19.68 29.67
N GLN A 16 2.32 -18.35 29.77
CA GLN A 16 1.22 -17.58 30.35
C GLN A 16 -0.08 -17.78 29.54
N GLN A 17 -1.19 -18.01 30.22
CA GLN A 17 -2.50 -18.11 29.57
C GLN A 17 -2.96 -16.72 29.12
N VAL A 18 -3.27 -16.57 27.83
CA VAL A 18 -3.66 -15.29 27.22
C VAL A 18 -5.09 -15.38 26.69
N LYS A 19 -5.98 -14.48 27.13
CA LYS A 19 -7.28 -14.28 26.48
C LYS A 19 -7.16 -13.14 25.46
N PRO A 20 -7.64 -13.32 24.22
CA PRO A 20 -7.53 -12.31 23.17
C PRO A 20 -8.35 -11.06 23.52
N PRO A 21 -8.05 -9.91 22.90
CA PRO A 21 -8.70 -8.66 23.19
C PRO A 21 -10.18 -8.68 22.78
N ILE A 22 -11.03 -8.01 23.57
CA ILE A 22 -12.44 -7.78 23.24
C ILE A 22 -12.55 -6.93 21.97
N ALA A 23 -11.74 -5.87 21.88
CA ALA A 23 -11.68 -4.96 20.73
C ALA A 23 -10.26 -4.82 20.15
N VAL A 24 -10.18 -4.80 18.82
CA VAL A 24 -8.94 -4.55 18.08
C VAL A 24 -9.15 -3.33 17.20
N TYR A 25 -8.27 -2.34 17.35
CA TYR A 25 -8.33 -1.10 16.61
C TYR A 25 -7.06 -0.90 15.77
N TRP A 26 -7.23 -0.72 14.47
CA TRP A 26 -6.13 -0.51 13.53
C TRP A 26 -6.22 0.88 12.92
N MET A 27 -5.07 1.53 12.83
CA MET A 27 -4.88 2.80 12.14
C MET A 27 -3.77 2.62 11.09
N SER A 28 -4.16 2.67 9.83
CA SER A 28 -3.27 2.49 8.68
C SER A 28 -3.01 3.84 8.04
N VAL A 29 -1.78 4.33 8.15
CA VAL A 29 -1.41 5.71 7.82
C VAL A 29 -0.43 5.73 6.66
N GLU A 30 -0.77 6.46 5.60
CA GLU A 30 0.06 6.60 4.40
C GLU A 30 0.35 8.07 4.11
N THR A 31 1.62 8.38 3.85
CA THR A 31 2.03 9.60 3.15
C THR A 31 2.38 9.24 1.71
N ASN A 32 1.52 9.58 0.76
CA ASN A 32 1.77 9.32 -0.66
C ASN A 32 2.36 10.58 -1.32
N ALA A 33 3.55 10.49 -1.90
CA ALA A 33 4.19 11.61 -2.60
C ALA A 33 3.62 11.84 -4.02
N GLY A 34 2.78 10.92 -4.51
CA GLY A 34 2.24 10.93 -5.87
C GLY A 34 3.34 10.85 -6.92
N MET A 35 3.05 11.39 -8.11
CA MET A 35 4.04 11.61 -9.18
C MET A 35 4.70 13.01 -9.08
N GLY A 36 4.68 13.65 -7.91
CA GLY A 36 4.80 15.11 -7.75
C GLY A 36 6.02 15.79 -8.42
N ALA A 37 7.16 15.12 -8.55
CA ALA A 37 8.34 15.67 -9.26
C ALA A 37 8.40 15.31 -10.76
N ALA A 38 7.65 14.28 -11.19
CA ALA A 38 7.61 13.82 -12.57
C ALA A 38 6.62 14.64 -13.44
N MET A 39 5.67 15.34 -12.83
CA MET A 39 4.60 16.06 -13.55
C MET A 39 4.88 17.57 -13.69
N PRO A 40 4.51 18.19 -14.82
CA PRO A 40 4.46 19.65 -14.94
C PRO A 40 3.49 20.28 -13.92
N ALA A 41 3.85 21.44 -13.38
CA ALA A 41 2.98 22.18 -12.46
C ALA A 41 1.61 22.46 -13.11
N GLY A 42 0.52 22.26 -12.37
CA GLY A 42 -0.86 22.50 -12.84
C GLY A 42 -1.61 21.27 -13.37
N LEU A 43 -0.93 20.17 -13.70
CA LEU A 43 -1.58 18.94 -14.16
C LEU A 43 -1.99 17.98 -13.03
N GLY A 44 -1.52 18.22 -11.80
CA GLY A 44 -1.80 17.34 -10.65
C GLY A 44 -3.29 17.20 -10.31
N GLY A 45 -4.10 18.25 -10.51
CA GLY A 45 -5.54 18.22 -10.18
C GLY A 45 -6.40 17.36 -11.11
N PHE A 46 -5.90 17.01 -12.30
CA PHE A 46 -6.60 16.19 -13.29
C PHE A 46 -6.25 14.71 -13.21
N MET A 47 -5.30 14.32 -12.38
CA MET A 47 -4.85 12.94 -12.24
C MET A 47 -5.81 12.13 -11.35
N PRO A 48 -5.91 10.81 -11.53
CA PRO A 48 -6.65 9.95 -10.61
C PRO A 48 -6.17 10.13 -9.15
N PRO A 49 -7.04 10.03 -8.13
CA PRO A 49 -6.69 10.27 -6.72
C PRO A 49 -5.49 9.47 -6.21
N GLY A 50 -5.23 8.30 -6.81
CA GLY A 50 -4.07 7.46 -6.53
C GLY A 50 -2.73 8.14 -6.82
N MET A 51 -2.66 9.03 -7.81
CA MET A 51 -1.45 9.67 -8.34
C MET A 51 -1.26 11.12 -7.88
N GLN A 52 -2.29 11.76 -7.31
CA GLN A 52 -2.21 13.14 -6.82
C GLN A 52 -1.33 13.30 -5.57
N GLY A 53 -1.04 12.21 -4.85
CA GLY A 53 -0.35 12.24 -3.57
C GLY A 53 -1.24 12.74 -2.42
N GLY A 54 -0.66 12.94 -1.25
CA GLY A 54 -1.32 13.40 -0.03
C GLY A 54 -1.27 12.40 1.13
N LYS A 55 -1.70 12.86 2.29
CA LYS A 55 -1.88 12.04 3.50
C LYS A 55 -3.17 11.23 3.39
N ARG A 56 -3.13 9.99 3.86
CA ARG A 56 -4.28 9.07 3.91
C ARG A 56 -4.28 8.30 5.22
N MET A 57 -5.46 8.00 5.69
CA MET A 57 -5.65 7.20 6.89
C MET A 57 -6.83 6.25 6.68
N LYS A 58 -6.72 5.03 7.22
CA LYS A 58 -7.80 4.07 7.32
C LYS A 58 -7.90 3.58 8.76
N LEU A 59 -9.09 3.65 9.33
CA LEU A 59 -9.39 3.23 10.69
C LEU A 59 -10.28 2.00 10.64
N ASP A 60 -9.92 0.96 11.39
CA ASP A 60 -10.69 -0.28 11.47
C ASP A 60 -10.87 -0.67 12.94
N LEU A 61 -12.12 -0.67 13.43
CA LEU A 61 -12.47 -1.16 14.76
C LEU A 61 -13.21 -2.49 14.63
N GLY A 62 -12.66 -3.54 15.20
CA GLY A 62 -13.32 -4.85 15.31
C GLY A 62 -13.59 -5.20 16.75
N SER A 63 -14.78 -5.70 17.05
CA SER A 63 -15.15 -6.22 18.37
C SER A 63 -15.65 -7.66 18.31
N SER A 64 -15.35 -8.42 19.36
CA SER A 64 -15.93 -9.74 19.64
C SER A 64 -17.34 -9.66 20.22
N GLN A 65 -17.78 -8.49 20.68
CA GLN A 65 -19.09 -8.24 21.26
C GLN A 65 -20.08 -7.70 20.20
N PRO A 66 -21.39 -7.99 20.32
CA PRO A 66 -22.41 -7.33 19.54
C PRO A 66 -22.63 -5.88 20.05
N ALA A 67 -23.09 -5.00 19.18
CA ALA A 67 -23.60 -3.70 19.60
C ALA A 67 -24.90 -3.81 20.41
N SER A 68 -25.04 -2.94 21.41
CA SER A 68 -26.33 -2.68 22.05
C SER A 68 -27.16 -1.71 21.17
N GLY A 69 -27.95 -2.27 20.26
CA GLY A 69 -28.74 -1.51 19.27
C GLY A 69 -27.97 -1.24 17.97
N GLU A 70 -28.24 -0.11 17.33
CA GLU A 70 -27.52 0.29 16.11
C GLU A 70 -26.03 0.53 16.42
N PRO A 71 -25.09 -0.14 15.72
CA PRO A 71 -23.66 0.04 15.94
C PRO A 71 -23.21 1.50 15.77
N ARG A 72 -22.57 2.06 16.79
CA ARG A 72 -21.99 3.40 16.77
C ARG A 72 -20.65 3.40 17.49
N ALA A 73 -19.62 3.92 16.82
CA ALA A 73 -18.34 4.22 17.44
C ALA A 73 -17.73 5.47 16.80
N ALA A 74 -16.84 6.14 17.51
CA ALA A 74 -16.09 7.28 17.02
C ALA A 74 -14.67 7.29 17.57
N HIS A 75 -13.75 7.86 16.79
CA HIS A 75 -12.38 8.14 17.18
C HIS A 75 -12.26 9.64 17.50
N ALA A 76 -12.15 10.00 18.77
CA ALA A 76 -11.73 11.35 19.16
C ALA A 76 -10.25 11.54 18.83
N ILE A 77 -9.96 12.61 18.11
CA ILE A 77 -8.66 12.87 17.47
C ILE A 77 -7.99 14.10 18.10
N PRO A 78 -6.64 14.17 18.08
CA PRO A 78 -5.94 15.35 18.54
C PRO A 78 -6.26 16.56 17.64
N PRO A 79 -6.30 17.79 18.19
CA PRO A 79 -6.59 19.01 17.43
C PRO A 79 -5.64 19.21 16.23
N ALA A 80 -4.39 18.76 16.36
CA ALA A 80 -3.37 18.83 15.32
C ALA A 80 -3.71 17.99 14.07
N LEU A 81 -4.68 17.07 14.15
CA LEU A 81 -5.16 16.36 12.97
C LEU A 81 -6.01 17.25 12.06
N THR A 82 -6.55 18.36 12.57
CA THR A 82 -7.32 19.37 11.80
C THR A 82 -8.56 18.81 11.08
N MET A 83 -9.18 17.76 11.63
CA MET A 83 -10.37 17.11 11.06
C MET A 83 -11.61 17.19 11.97
N GLY A 84 -11.62 18.18 12.88
CA GLY A 84 -12.64 18.33 13.91
C GLY A 84 -12.28 17.60 15.20
N ALA A 85 -13.27 17.36 16.07
CA ALA A 85 -13.06 16.71 17.37
C ALA A 85 -13.05 15.18 17.29
N SER A 86 -13.76 14.58 16.32
CA SER A 86 -13.87 13.13 16.19
C SER A 86 -14.22 12.67 14.79
N LEU A 87 -13.76 11.46 14.43
CA LEU A 87 -14.09 10.76 13.20
C LEU A 87 -15.10 9.63 13.49
N PRO A 88 -16.29 9.61 12.88
CA PRO A 88 -17.25 8.53 13.07
C PRO A 88 -16.75 7.25 12.39
N LEU A 89 -16.85 6.12 13.10
CA LEU A 89 -16.55 4.79 12.58
C LEU A 89 -17.85 4.13 12.15
N LEU A 90 -18.05 4.02 10.83
CA LEU A 90 -19.27 3.53 10.24
C LEU A 90 -19.24 2.02 10.10
N THR A 91 -20.32 1.35 10.50
CA THR A 91 -20.51 -0.07 10.20
C THR A 91 -21.07 -0.18 8.78
N PRO A 92 -20.35 -0.80 7.83
CA PRO A 92 -20.86 -1.01 6.49
C PRO A 92 -22.16 -1.81 6.56
N ARG A 93 -23.20 -1.32 5.88
CA ARG A 93 -24.40 -2.10 5.66
C ARG A 93 -24.00 -3.23 4.73
N VAL A 94 -23.83 -4.43 5.28
CA VAL A 94 -23.78 -5.63 4.46
C VAL A 94 -25.21 -5.83 3.95
N GLU A 95 -25.53 -5.22 2.82
CA GLU A 95 -26.61 -5.72 1.99
C GLU A 95 -26.18 -7.14 1.65
N ARG A 96 -26.72 -8.11 2.39
CA ARG A 96 -26.86 -9.46 1.86
C ARG A 96 -27.84 -9.28 0.71
N THR A 97 -27.33 -8.90 -0.46
CA THR A 97 -27.92 -9.43 -1.67
C THR A 97 -28.02 -10.93 -1.38
N PRO A 98 -29.24 -11.53 -1.35
CA PRO A 98 -29.32 -12.97 -1.46
C PRO A 98 -28.33 -13.31 -2.56
N ALA A 99 -27.50 -14.33 -2.38
CA ALA A 99 -26.82 -14.88 -3.54
C ALA A 99 -27.95 -15.07 -4.54
N GLN A 100 -28.02 -14.19 -5.55
CA GLN A 100 -28.81 -14.47 -6.72
C GLN A 100 -28.28 -15.86 -7.05
N PRO A 101 -29.13 -16.92 -7.06
CA PRO A 101 -28.66 -18.19 -7.59
C PRO A 101 -27.96 -17.77 -8.86
N ALA A 102 -26.64 -17.96 -8.90
CA ALA A 102 -25.83 -17.38 -9.96
C ALA A 102 -26.62 -17.74 -11.20
N GLN A 103 -27.21 -16.73 -11.86
CA GLN A 103 -27.68 -17.05 -13.17
C GLN A 103 -26.38 -17.50 -13.78
N GLU A 104 -26.35 -18.76 -14.22
CA GLU A 104 -25.51 -19.14 -15.33
C GLU A 104 -26.00 -18.29 -16.53
N GLU A 105 -25.96 -16.95 -16.39
CA GLU A 105 -25.54 -16.08 -17.44
C GLU A 105 -24.15 -16.60 -17.73
N ASP A 106 -24.13 -17.35 -18.81
CA ASP A 106 -23.02 -17.76 -19.62
C ASP A 106 -21.99 -16.63 -19.72
N LEU A 107 -21.24 -16.44 -18.64
CA LEU A 107 -19.98 -15.75 -18.60
C LEU A 107 -18.91 -16.81 -18.85
N GLU A 108 -19.05 -17.56 -19.94
CA GLU A 108 -17.98 -17.59 -20.94
C GLU A 108 -17.68 -16.13 -21.41
N GLN A 109 -17.33 -15.24 -20.47
CA GLN A 109 -16.46 -14.13 -20.77
C GLN A 109 -15.21 -14.83 -21.26
N ARG A 110 -15.09 -14.92 -22.58
CA ARG A 110 -13.93 -15.46 -23.29
C ARG A 110 -12.72 -14.98 -22.52
N PHE A 111 -12.16 -15.89 -21.74
CA PHE A 111 -11.02 -15.64 -20.90
C PHE A 111 -9.86 -15.56 -21.89
N GLU A 112 -9.75 -14.41 -22.55
CA GLU A 112 -8.73 -14.17 -23.55
C GLU A 112 -7.44 -14.08 -22.74
N ARG A 113 -6.69 -15.18 -22.72
CA ARG A 113 -5.37 -15.22 -22.09
C ARG A 113 -4.64 -13.95 -22.55
N PRO A 114 -4.14 -13.12 -21.63
CA PRO A 114 -3.44 -11.90 -22.02
C PRO A 114 -2.39 -12.28 -23.07
N LYS A 115 -2.46 -11.66 -24.24
CA LYS A 115 -1.52 -11.95 -25.32
C LYS A 115 -0.15 -11.39 -24.92
N GLY A 116 0.92 -12.01 -25.40
CA GLY A 116 2.29 -11.55 -25.18
C GLY A 116 3.04 -12.26 -24.05
N ARG A 117 4.17 -11.66 -23.67
CA ARG A 117 5.08 -12.23 -22.66
C ARG A 117 5.30 -11.24 -21.53
N MET A 118 5.43 -11.76 -20.33
CA MET A 118 5.88 -10.97 -19.19
C MET A 118 7.34 -11.31 -18.87
N LEU A 119 8.20 -10.31 -18.91
CA LEU A 119 9.62 -10.41 -18.64
C LEU A 119 9.91 -9.87 -17.24
N ILE A 120 10.44 -10.74 -16.40
CA ILE A 120 10.67 -10.47 -14.98
C ILE A 120 12.18 -10.26 -14.73
N TYR A 121 12.53 -9.09 -14.23
CA TYR A 121 13.86 -8.71 -13.77
C TYR A 121 13.85 -8.36 -12.28
N TRP A 122 15.02 -8.36 -11.65
CA TRP A 122 15.19 -7.95 -10.26
C TRP A 122 16.62 -7.51 -9.96
N GLY A 123 16.75 -6.70 -8.92
CA GLY A 123 18.00 -6.25 -8.34
C GLY A 123 18.41 -4.88 -8.82
N CYS A 124 18.96 -4.09 -7.88
CA CYS A 124 19.66 -2.86 -8.19
C CYS A 124 21.00 -3.18 -8.87
N GLY A 125 21.27 -2.56 -10.01
CA GLY A 125 22.51 -2.70 -10.76
C GLY A 125 22.40 -2.14 -12.17
N GLU A 126 23.53 -1.78 -12.77
CA GLU A 126 23.53 -1.20 -14.12
C GLU A 126 23.22 -2.23 -15.21
N THR A 127 23.55 -3.50 -14.95
CA THR A 127 23.41 -4.61 -15.91
C THR A 127 22.50 -5.70 -15.38
N VAL A 128 21.82 -6.38 -16.30
CA VAL A 128 21.05 -7.59 -15.99
C VAL A 128 21.98 -8.71 -15.52
N ARG A 129 21.67 -9.32 -14.38
CA ARG A 129 22.46 -10.42 -13.81
C ARG A 129 22.11 -11.75 -14.47
N ALA A 130 23.00 -12.73 -14.39
CA ALA A 130 22.74 -14.08 -14.89
C ALA A 130 21.47 -14.68 -14.28
N GLY A 131 20.71 -15.43 -15.09
CA GLY A 131 19.42 -16.02 -14.70
C GLY A 131 18.21 -15.10 -14.88
N GLN A 132 18.38 -13.93 -15.50
CA GLN A 132 17.34 -12.97 -15.83
C GLN A 132 17.29 -12.69 -17.34
N PRO A 133 16.12 -12.33 -17.89
CA PRO A 133 14.82 -12.32 -17.24
C PRO A 133 14.25 -13.73 -17.03
N VAL A 134 13.27 -13.85 -16.12
CA VAL A 134 12.32 -14.96 -16.18
C VAL A 134 11.19 -14.55 -17.12
N ILE A 135 10.93 -15.36 -18.14
CA ILE A 135 9.91 -15.07 -19.17
C ILE A 135 8.68 -15.93 -18.89
N VAL A 136 7.53 -15.28 -18.79
CA VAL A 136 6.21 -15.91 -18.72
C VAL A 136 5.52 -15.68 -20.05
N ASP A 137 5.39 -16.73 -20.84
CA ASP A 137 4.62 -16.72 -22.09
C ASP A 137 3.17 -17.10 -21.76
N PHE A 138 2.26 -16.13 -21.76
CA PHE A 138 0.86 -16.35 -21.35
C PHE A 138 0.13 -17.33 -22.27
N ALA A 139 0.58 -17.51 -23.52
CA ALA A 139 -0.01 -18.49 -24.42
C ALA A 139 0.34 -19.93 -24.01
N LYS A 140 1.51 -20.12 -23.39
CA LYS A 140 2.07 -21.44 -23.02
C LYS A 140 1.99 -21.73 -21.53
N LEU A 141 1.56 -20.76 -20.73
CA LEU A 141 1.62 -20.83 -19.27
C LEU A 141 0.95 -22.08 -18.71
N ASP A 142 1.76 -22.96 -18.15
CA ASP A 142 1.32 -24.04 -17.27
C ASP A 142 1.48 -23.64 -15.78
N THR A 143 0.92 -24.47 -14.88
CA THR A 143 0.92 -24.20 -13.45
C THR A 143 2.32 -24.24 -12.82
N GLN A 144 3.25 -25.02 -13.38
CA GLN A 144 4.60 -25.16 -12.85
C GLN A 144 5.49 -23.99 -13.26
N GLU A 145 5.40 -23.55 -14.50
CA GLU A 145 6.05 -22.34 -15.02
C GLU A 145 5.56 -21.10 -14.29
N ALA A 146 4.25 -20.99 -14.06
CA ALA A 146 3.67 -19.93 -13.25
C ALA A 146 4.25 -19.94 -11.83
N ALA A 147 4.30 -21.10 -11.16
CA ALA A 147 4.85 -21.20 -9.81
C ALA A 147 6.34 -20.81 -9.73
N ARG A 148 7.14 -21.11 -10.76
CA ARG A 148 8.56 -20.72 -10.84
C ARG A 148 8.75 -19.24 -11.13
N ALA A 149 7.88 -18.65 -11.95
CA ALA A 149 7.96 -17.23 -12.30
C ALA A 149 7.46 -16.33 -11.17
N PHE A 150 6.33 -16.69 -10.57
CA PHE A 150 5.70 -16.00 -9.45
C PHE A 150 6.15 -16.55 -8.10
N ARG A 151 7.42 -16.98 -8.01
CA ARG A 151 8.03 -17.34 -6.73
C ARG A 151 7.86 -16.16 -5.78
N SER A 152 7.02 -16.35 -4.78
CA SER A 152 6.76 -15.40 -3.72
C SER A 152 7.15 -16.06 -2.41
N ARG A 153 7.83 -15.30 -1.56
CA ARG A 153 8.13 -15.76 -0.21
C ARG A 153 6.90 -15.57 0.67
N ASN A 154 6.78 -16.40 1.70
CA ASN A 154 5.75 -16.20 2.70
C ASN A 154 6.06 -14.91 3.46
N VAL A 155 5.35 -13.84 3.12
CA VAL A 155 5.36 -12.56 3.81
C VAL A 155 4.19 -12.58 4.78
N SER A 156 4.49 -12.76 6.07
CA SER A 156 3.46 -12.75 7.11
C SER A 156 2.91 -11.33 7.25
N ARG A 157 1.67 -11.15 6.80
CA ARG A 157 0.92 -9.90 6.95
C ARG A 157 -0.18 -10.16 7.96
N PRO A 158 -0.12 -9.54 9.15
CA PRO A 158 -1.21 -9.62 10.10
C PRO A 158 -2.51 -9.21 9.41
N ARG A 159 -3.59 -9.94 9.70
CA ARG A 159 -4.90 -9.66 9.15
C ARG A 159 -5.68 -8.80 10.15
N GLY A 160 -6.07 -7.60 9.72
CA GLY A 160 -6.78 -6.65 10.57
C GLY A 160 -8.26 -6.97 10.77
N PRO A 161 -8.96 -6.14 11.57
CA PRO A 161 -10.41 -6.11 11.58
C PRO A 161 -10.95 -5.92 10.16
N ALA A 162 -12.10 -6.55 9.88
CA ALA A 162 -12.78 -6.43 8.60
C ALA A 162 -14.27 -6.77 8.76
N PRO A 163 -15.15 -6.31 7.85
CA PRO A 163 -16.54 -6.76 7.80
C PRO A 163 -16.60 -8.30 7.77
N GLY A 164 -17.45 -8.89 8.62
CA GLY A 164 -17.63 -10.34 8.71
C GLY A 164 -16.54 -11.11 9.48
N ARG A 165 -15.39 -10.50 9.80
CA ARG A 165 -14.37 -11.12 10.67
C ARG A 165 -14.64 -10.87 12.16
N ASN A 166 -15.34 -9.79 12.47
CA ASN A 166 -15.68 -9.37 13.83
C ASN A 166 -17.20 -9.38 14.02
N ARG A 167 -17.65 -9.59 15.26
CA ARG A 167 -19.08 -9.61 15.59
C ARG A 167 -19.73 -8.24 15.39
N THR A 168 -18.96 -7.18 15.63
CA THR A 168 -19.31 -5.83 15.21
C THR A 168 -18.05 -5.14 14.70
N TYR A 169 -18.22 -4.30 13.68
CA TYR A 169 -17.13 -3.66 12.97
C TYR A 169 -17.50 -2.21 12.62
N GLY A 170 -16.53 -1.30 12.67
CA GLY A 170 -16.67 0.07 12.18
C GLY A 170 -15.41 0.52 11.47
N GLU A 171 -15.56 1.36 10.45
CA GLU A 171 -14.46 1.87 9.64
C GLU A 171 -14.54 3.35 9.31
N TRP A 172 -13.40 3.93 8.98
CA TRP A 172 -13.25 5.26 8.39
C TRP A 172 -12.15 5.21 7.32
N PRO A 173 -12.25 5.96 6.20
CA PRO A 173 -13.23 6.99 5.89
C PRO A 173 -14.62 6.46 5.50
N ASN A 174 -15.61 7.36 5.51
CA ASN A 174 -16.91 7.08 4.90
C ASN A 174 -16.75 7.01 3.37
N PRO A 175 -17.03 5.87 2.72
CA PRO A 175 -16.92 5.76 1.27
C PRO A 175 -17.93 6.64 0.51
N GLU A 176 -19.08 6.94 1.09
CA GLU A 176 -20.11 7.79 0.48
C GLU A 176 -19.75 9.29 0.58
N ARG A 177 -19.03 9.65 1.64
CA ARG A 177 -18.57 11.03 1.89
C ARG A 177 -17.11 11.00 2.36
N PRO A 178 -16.18 10.73 1.45
CA PRO A 178 -14.77 10.69 1.80
C PRO A 178 -14.30 12.08 2.22
N GLN A 179 -13.61 12.16 3.34
CA GLN A 179 -12.99 13.38 3.82
C GLN A 179 -11.47 13.29 3.58
N PRO A 180 -10.85 14.22 2.84
CA PRO A 180 -9.41 14.22 2.66
C PRO A 180 -8.71 14.52 3.98
N VAL A 181 -7.56 13.88 4.21
CA VAL A 181 -6.68 14.22 5.33
C VAL A 181 -5.88 15.47 4.96
N PRO A 182 -5.90 16.55 5.75
CA PRO A 182 -5.15 17.77 5.46
C PRO A 182 -3.64 17.54 5.36
N GLY A 183 -2.95 18.33 4.53
CA GLY A 183 -1.49 18.22 4.33
C GLY A 183 -0.68 18.46 5.61
N GLU A 184 -1.12 19.39 6.45
CA GLU A 184 -0.48 19.73 7.73
C GLU A 184 -0.94 18.85 8.90
N ALA A 185 -1.80 17.86 8.65
CA ALA A 185 -2.38 17.04 9.70
C ALA A 185 -1.31 16.22 10.46
N SER A 186 -1.39 16.21 11.78
CA SER A 186 -0.52 15.41 12.65
C SER A 186 -1.34 14.49 13.55
N LEU A 187 -0.84 13.27 13.71
CA LEU A 187 -1.40 12.27 14.60
C LEU A 187 -0.89 12.43 16.04
N ARG A 188 0.00 13.38 16.31
CA ARG A 188 0.61 13.50 17.64
C ARG A 188 -0.41 13.91 18.69
N GLY A 189 -0.37 13.23 19.82
CA GLY A 189 -1.21 13.52 20.98
C GLY A 189 -2.08 12.35 21.42
N ASP A 190 -3.08 12.67 22.22
CA ASP A 190 -4.00 11.69 22.80
C ASP A 190 -5.12 11.32 21.82
N HIS A 191 -5.46 10.04 21.82
CA HIS A 191 -6.53 9.46 21.04
C HIS A 191 -7.46 8.65 21.93
N GLN A 192 -8.74 8.67 21.58
CA GLN A 192 -9.76 7.88 22.27
C GLN A 192 -10.73 7.29 21.26
N VAL A 193 -10.99 5.98 21.36
CA VAL A 193 -12.04 5.31 20.58
C VAL A 193 -13.10 4.82 21.53
N ALA A 194 -14.34 5.22 21.30
CA ALA A 194 -15.49 4.87 22.12
C ALA A 194 -16.67 4.47 21.24
N GLY A 195 -17.49 3.53 21.72
CA GLY A 195 -18.66 3.05 21.00
C GLY A 195 -19.51 2.10 21.84
N ASN A 196 -20.68 1.72 21.33
CA ASN A 196 -21.63 0.84 22.03
C ASN A 196 -21.39 -0.66 21.82
N TYR A 197 -20.20 -1.03 21.32
CA TYR A 197 -19.81 -2.41 21.07
C TYR A 197 -18.34 -2.70 21.41
N SER A 198 -17.62 -1.77 22.01
CA SER A 198 -16.23 -1.95 22.42
C SER A 198 -15.99 -1.33 23.80
N PRO A 199 -15.05 -1.86 24.60
CA PRO A 199 -14.50 -1.08 25.70
C PRO A 199 -13.89 0.23 25.16
N GLU A 200 -13.81 1.24 26.02
CA GLU A 200 -13.12 2.48 25.70
C GLU A 200 -11.63 2.22 25.50
N ILE A 201 -11.09 2.70 24.37
CA ILE A 201 -9.68 2.56 23.99
C ILE A 201 -9.02 3.93 24.13
N ARG A 202 -7.95 4.03 24.90
CA ARG A 202 -7.15 5.26 25.05
C ARG A 202 -5.69 4.98 24.77
N PHE A 203 -5.09 5.78 23.89
CA PHE A 203 -3.69 5.65 23.53
C PHE A 203 -3.13 7.01 23.10
N ALA A 204 -1.81 7.14 23.13
CA ALA A 204 -1.13 8.35 22.67
C ALA A 204 -0.18 8.00 21.52
N ILE A 205 -0.09 8.90 20.54
CA ILE A 205 0.85 8.81 19.42
C ILE A 205 1.94 9.88 19.60
N GLY A 206 3.19 9.42 19.58
CA GLY A 206 4.37 10.28 19.60
C GLY A 206 4.93 10.55 18.20
N GLU A 207 5.98 11.38 18.13
CA GLU A 207 6.60 11.83 16.88
C GLU A 207 7.01 10.70 15.92
N ARG A 208 7.55 9.60 16.45
CA ARG A 208 7.98 8.46 15.62
C ARG A 208 6.83 7.75 14.87
N HIS A 209 5.61 7.92 15.36
CA HIS A 209 4.41 7.27 14.81
C HIS A 209 3.44 8.26 14.15
N ASP A 210 3.91 9.48 13.86
CA ASP A 210 3.19 10.44 13.03
C ASP A 210 3.29 10.07 11.53
N PHE A 211 2.63 10.84 10.66
CA PHE A 211 2.80 10.72 9.21
C PHE A 211 4.29 10.78 8.83
N MET A 212 4.75 9.77 8.08
CA MET A 212 6.13 9.75 7.57
C MET A 212 6.37 10.92 6.61
N ALA A 213 7.63 11.35 6.49
CA ALA A 213 8.03 12.29 5.45
C ALA A 213 7.72 11.70 4.05
N PRO A 214 7.27 12.51 3.09
CA PRO A 214 6.99 12.04 1.74
C PRO A 214 8.28 11.58 1.04
N VAL A 215 8.20 10.52 0.24
CA VAL A 215 9.28 10.10 -0.64
C VAL A 215 9.58 11.23 -1.64
N ALA A 216 10.83 11.70 -1.67
CA ALA A 216 11.27 12.73 -2.59
C ALA A 216 12.39 12.20 -3.49
N PHE A 217 12.08 11.98 -4.77
CA PHE A 217 13.05 11.53 -5.77
C PHE A 217 13.88 12.70 -6.29
N GLU A 218 15.15 12.44 -6.57
CA GLU A 218 15.94 13.29 -7.46
C GLU A 218 15.54 13.03 -8.93
N PRO A 219 15.82 13.96 -9.86
CA PRO A 219 15.60 13.72 -11.28
C PRO A 219 16.30 12.44 -11.75
N VAL A 220 15.54 11.52 -12.35
CA VAL A 220 16.09 10.27 -12.90
C VAL A 220 17.04 10.60 -14.06
N ARG A 221 18.23 10.01 -14.02
CA ARG A 221 19.30 10.17 -15.03
C ARG A 221 19.73 8.81 -15.53
N ARG A 222 20.27 8.73 -16.75
CA ARG A 222 21.00 7.53 -17.17
C ARG A 222 22.45 7.56 -16.66
N THR A 223 22.94 6.40 -16.27
CA THR A 223 24.38 6.17 -16.08
C THR A 223 25.08 6.02 -17.44
N PRO A 224 26.42 6.07 -17.51
CA PRO A 224 27.14 5.81 -18.76
C PRO A 224 26.81 4.45 -19.40
N ALA A 225 26.45 3.45 -18.59
CA ALA A 225 25.99 2.15 -19.07
C ALA A 225 24.51 2.12 -19.53
N GLY A 226 23.82 3.26 -19.51
CA GLY A 226 22.44 3.44 -19.95
C GLY A 226 21.37 3.03 -18.92
N ALA A 227 21.77 2.66 -17.70
CA ALA A 227 20.87 2.26 -16.62
C ALA A 227 20.18 3.48 -16.03
N PHE A 228 18.93 3.35 -15.55
CA PHE A 228 18.26 4.47 -14.87
C PHE A 228 18.74 4.55 -13.42
N MET A 229 19.46 5.61 -13.08
CA MET A 229 19.84 5.91 -11.71
C MET A 229 18.66 6.60 -11.01
N VAL A 230 18.09 5.94 -10.02
CA VAL A 230 16.99 6.44 -9.20
C VAL A 230 17.56 6.76 -7.82
N LYS A 231 17.50 8.03 -7.43
CA LYS A 231 17.94 8.50 -6.11
C LYS A 231 16.78 9.15 -5.37
N TRP A 232 16.79 9.07 -4.05
CA TRP A 232 15.77 9.69 -3.20
C TRP A 232 16.40 10.26 -1.93
N GLN A 233 15.76 11.29 -1.39
CA GLN A 233 16.09 11.84 -0.08
C GLN A 233 15.80 10.80 1.01
N SER A 234 16.63 10.76 2.05
CA SER A 234 16.41 9.88 3.20
C SER A 234 15.06 10.20 3.88
N VAL A 235 14.28 9.16 4.18
CA VAL A 235 13.03 9.28 4.94
C VAL A 235 13.35 8.94 6.41
N PRO A 236 13.37 9.92 7.35
CA PRO A 236 13.99 9.74 8.67
C PRO A 236 13.39 8.61 9.53
N THR A 237 12.10 8.32 9.41
CA THR A 237 11.40 7.26 10.15
C THR A 237 11.27 5.95 9.38
N ALA A 238 11.92 5.83 8.22
CA ALA A 238 11.89 4.61 7.44
C ALA A 238 12.77 3.52 8.06
N ILE A 239 12.26 2.30 8.07
CA ILE A 239 12.95 1.09 8.55
C ILE A 239 13.38 0.17 7.41
N GLY A 240 13.05 0.53 6.16
CA GLY A 240 13.47 -0.17 4.93
C GLY A 240 12.74 0.38 3.71
N TYR A 241 13.22 0.03 2.52
CA TYR A 241 12.64 0.46 1.25
C TYR A 241 12.43 -0.69 0.26
N PHE A 242 11.44 -0.55 -0.61
CA PHE A 242 11.24 -1.46 -1.73
C PHE A 242 10.73 -0.69 -2.95
N ALA A 243 11.15 -1.10 -4.14
CA ALA A 243 10.71 -0.51 -5.39
C ALA A 243 10.33 -1.59 -6.41
N THR A 244 9.33 -1.29 -7.22
CA THR A 244 8.99 -2.04 -8.41
C THR A 244 8.88 -1.11 -9.60
N ALA A 245 9.17 -1.61 -10.80
CA ALA A 245 8.93 -0.86 -12.02
C ALA A 245 8.22 -1.74 -13.04
N MET A 246 7.38 -1.11 -13.85
CA MET A 246 6.67 -1.76 -14.94
C MET A 246 6.72 -0.88 -16.19
N GLY A 247 6.85 -1.51 -17.35
CA GLY A 247 6.91 -0.81 -18.63
C GLY A 247 6.82 -1.79 -19.79
N GLN A 248 6.87 -1.27 -21.00
CA GLN A 248 6.78 -2.06 -22.22
C GLN A 248 8.11 -2.75 -22.56
N GLY A 249 8.01 -4.01 -22.99
CA GLY A 249 9.12 -4.80 -23.52
C GLY A 249 9.35 -4.59 -25.01
N GLU A 250 10.03 -5.54 -25.64
CA GLU A 250 10.43 -5.45 -27.05
C GLU A 250 9.24 -5.52 -28.01
N ASN A 251 8.30 -6.44 -27.76
CA ASN A 251 7.08 -6.51 -28.55
C ASN A 251 5.98 -5.60 -27.95
N PRO A 252 5.00 -5.16 -28.76
CA PRO A 252 3.85 -4.39 -28.27
C PRO A 252 3.11 -5.04 -27.10
N ASP A 253 2.98 -6.37 -27.12
CA ASP A 253 2.30 -7.15 -26.08
C ASP A 253 3.24 -7.59 -24.94
N ASP A 254 4.54 -7.26 -25.01
CA ASP A 254 5.48 -7.62 -23.96
C ASP A 254 5.38 -6.63 -22.78
N VAL A 255 5.25 -7.16 -21.58
CA VAL A 255 5.28 -6.40 -20.33
C VAL A 255 6.55 -6.72 -19.57
N VAL A 256 7.27 -5.70 -19.14
CA VAL A 256 8.47 -5.84 -18.31
C VAL A 256 8.12 -5.47 -16.89
N MET A 257 8.50 -6.32 -15.95
CA MET A 257 8.45 -6.07 -14.51
C MET A 257 9.86 -6.11 -13.94
N TRP A 258 10.16 -5.19 -13.02
CA TRP A 258 11.40 -5.15 -12.28
C TRP A 258 11.12 -4.92 -10.79
N SER A 259 11.97 -5.45 -9.91
CA SER A 259 11.96 -5.14 -8.48
C SER A 259 13.36 -4.84 -7.94
N SER A 260 13.46 -4.08 -6.84
CA SER A 260 14.74 -3.74 -6.21
C SER A 260 15.41 -4.91 -5.46
N SER A 261 14.75 -6.06 -5.34
CA SER A 261 15.22 -7.22 -4.57
C SER A 261 16.46 -7.86 -5.21
N GLU A 262 17.47 -8.24 -4.42
CA GLU A 262 18.65 -8.96 -4.95
C GLU A 262 18.33 -10.39 -5.42
N VAL A 263 17.18 -10.93 -4.99
CA VAL A 263 16.68 -12.26 -5.36
C VAL A 263 15.38 -12.15 -6.17
N GLN A 264 15.01 -13.22 -6.89
CA GLN A 264 13.74 -13.29 -7.63
C GLN A 264 12.54 -13.18 -6.68
N GLU A 265 12.04 -11.96 -6.48
CA GLU A 265 10.85 -11.63 -5.69
C GLU A 265 10.14 -10.46 -6.36
N MET A 266 8.90 -10.69 -6.82
CA MET A 266 8.14 -9.71 -7.59
C MET A 266 7.51 -8.63 -6.71
N GLY A 267 7.44 -8.90 -5.41
CA GLY A 267 7.04 -7.92 -4.42
C GLY A 267 5.59 -7.47 -4.52
N HIS A 268 4.73 -8.26 -5.18
CA HIS A 268 3.29 -7.98 -5.22
C HIS A 268 2.70 -7.83 -3.81
N ALA A 269 3.18 -8.62 -2.85
CA ALA A 269 2.80 -8.53 -1.44
C ALA A 269 3.58 -7.48 -0.64
N LEU A 270 4.59 -6.84 -1.23
CA LEU A 270 5.53 -5.93 -0.56
C LEU A 270 5.14 -4.46 -0.72
N MET A 271 4.27 -4.11 -1.67
CA MET A 271 3.73 -2.74 -1.80
C MET A 271 2.58 -2.44 -0.80
N ASP A 272 2.73 -2.92 0.43
CA ASP A 272 1.75 -2.78 1.51
C ASP A 272 2.44 -2.68 2.88
N TYR A 273 1.70 -2.43 3.95
CA TYR A 273 2.23 -2.36 5.31
C TYR A 273 2.87 -3.70 5.73
N LEU A 274 4.07 -3.63 6.31
CA LEU A 274 4.79 -4.78 6.85
C LEU A 274 5.17 -4.54 8.30
N PRO A 275 5.03 -5.56 9.18
CA PRO A 275 5.53 -5.46 10.55
C PRO A 275 7.05 -5.25 10.59
N PRO A 276 7.59 -4.51 11.59
CA PRO A 276 9.02 -4.22 11.67
C PRO A 276 9.90 -5.49 11.66
N ALA A 277 9.47 -6.56 12.33
CA ALA A 277 10.20 -7.83 12.34
C ALA A 277 10.25 -8.49 10.95
N GLN A 278 9.20 -8.31 10.13
CA GLN A 278 9.19 -8.78 8.74
C GLN A 278 10.11 -7.94 7.87
N VAL A 279 10.09 -6.61 8.01
CA VAL A 279 11.03 -5.72 7.29
C VAL A 279 12.48 -6.11 7.60
N GLN A 280 12.84 -6.27 8.88
CA GLN A 280 14.18 -6.70 9.29
C GLN A 280 14.57 -8.07 8.72
N ARG A 281 13.64 -9.04 8.71
CA ARG A 281 13.88 -10.35 8.09
C ARG A 281 14.14 -10.20 6.59
N LEU A 282 13.30 -9.44 5.88
CA LEU A 282 13.40 -9.27 4.43
C LEU A 282 14.66 -8.49 4.02
N ILE A 283 15.16 -7.59 4.87
CA ILE A 283 16.48 -6.96 4.68
C ILE A 283 17.60 -8.01 4.78
N LYS A 284 17.58 -8.87 5.80
CA LYS A 284 18.56 -9.97 5.95
C LYS A 284 18.51 -10.95 4.78
N GLU A 285 17.31 -11.16 4.23
CA GLU A 285 17.06 -11.99 3.04
C GLU A 285 17.36 -11.27 1.71
N LYS A 286 17.81 -10.00 1.77
CA LYS A 286 18.18 -9.16 0.61
C LYS A 286 17.04 -8.86 -0.37
N ILE A 287 15.81 -8.85 0.13
CA ILE A 287 14.60 -8.56 -0.66
C ILE A 287 14.21 -7.10 -0.52
N VAL A 288 14.31 -6.58 0.70
CA VAL A 288 14.04 -5.19 1.04
C VAL A 288 15.36 -4.47 1.21
N MET A 289 15.47 -3.26 0.65
CA MET A 289 16.64 -2.40 0.82
C MET A 289 16.68 -1.86 2.24
N ALA A 290 17.90 -1.68 2.77
CA ALA A 290 18.10 -1.17 4.11
C ALA A 290 17.77 0.34 4.18
N PRO A 291 17.39 0.89 5.36
CA PRO A 291 16.89 2.28 5.49
C PRO A 291 17.91 3.39 5.17
N GLN A 292 19.18 3.05 5.08
CA GLN A 292 20.30 3.91 4.66
C GLN A 292 20.52 3.92 3.14
N THR A 293 19.87 3.02 2.40
CA THR A 293 19.95 3.01 0.92
C THR A 293 19.13 4.17 0.37
N THR A 294 19.77 5.04 -0.42
CA THR A 294 19.15 6.24 -1.03
C THR A 294 19.28 6.27 -2.55
N GLU A 295 19.77 5.19 -3.15
CA GLU A 295 19.90 5.06 -4.60
C GLU A 295 19.75 3.61 -5.05
N CYS A 296 19.26 3.43 -6.27
CA CYS A 296 19.16 2.15 -6.95
C CYS A 296 19.22 2.36 -8.47
N ALA A 297 20.08 1.58 -9.15
CA ALA A 297 20.13 1.55 -10.60
C ALA A 297 19.16 0.49 -11.13
N VAL A 298 18.28 0.89 -12.05
CA VAL A 298 17.44 -0.03 -12.83
C VAL A 298 18.19 -0.40 -14.11
N PRO A 299 18.45 -1.69 -14.39
CA PRO A 299 19.31 -2.12 -15.47
C PRO A 299 18.98 -1.52 -16.84
N SER A 300 20.02 -1.27 -17.62
CA SER A 300 19.85 -0.71 -18.96
C SER A 300 19.13 -1.68 -19.91
N GLY A 301 18.38 -1.12 -20.85
CA GLY A 301 17.79 -1.87 -21.96
C GLY A 301 16.59 -2.77 -21.65
N ILE A 302 16.17 -2.91 -20.38
CA ILE A 302 15.04 -3.78 -20.02
C ILE A 302 13.68 -3.21 -20.43
N PHE A 303 13.53 -1.88 -20.49
CA PHE A 303 12.32 -1.19 -20.95
C PHE A 303 12.54 -0.58 -22.32
N LYS A 304 11.56 -0.71 -23.23
CA LYS A 304 11.61 -0.20 -24.61
C LYS A 304 10.58 0.89 -24.90
N GLY A 305 9.46 0.91 -24.18
CA GLY A 305 8.47 1.99 -24.27
C GLY A 305 8.88 3.23 -23.48
N GLU A 306 8.45 4.40 -23.96
CA GLU A 306 8.47 5.63 -23.17
C GLU A 306 7.49 5.51 -21.99
N GLY A 307 7.82 6.09 -20.83
CA GLY A 307 6.88 6.15 -19.70
C GLY A 307 6.86 4.94 -18.76
N SER A 308 7.96 4.18 -18.66
CA SER A 308 8.08 3.13 -17.63
C SER A 308 7.93 3.71 -16.24
N MET A 309 7.10 3.07 -15.41
CA MET A 309 6.65 3.63 -14.13
C MET A 309 7.29 2.87 -12.97
N LEU A 310 7.98 3.61 -12.09
CA LEU A 310 8.49 3.09 -10.84
C LEU A 310 7.54 3.43 -9.70
N ASN A 311 7.19 2.42 -8.91
CA ASN A 311 6.50 2.52 -7.63
C ASN A 311 7.49 2.27 -6.50
N PHE A 312 7.33 3.01 -5.41
CA PHE A 312 8.24 2.97 -4.28
C PHE A 312 7.47 2.96 -2.96
N ILE A 313 8.00 2.24 -1.98
CA ILE A 313 7.52 2.25 -0.60
C ILE A 313 8.69 2.38 0.37
N ALA A 314 8.54 3.32 1.31
CA ALA A 314 9.27 3.39 2.56
C ALA A 314 8.40 2.78 3.67
N TYR A 315 8.89 1.73 4.31
CA TYR A 315 8.21 1.13 5.46
C TYR A 315 8.51 1.94 6.71
N GLY A 316 7.48 2.27 7.49
CA GLY A 316 7.63 2.88 8.81
C GLY A 316 7.50 1.86 9.93
N ASP A 317 7.80 2.30 11.14
CA ASP A 317 7.59 1.51 12.36
C ASP A 317 6.09 1.32 12.67
N GLU A 318 5.77 0.44 13.62
CA GLU A 318 4.41 0.22 14.10
C GLU A 318 4.29 0.46 15.62
N LEU A 319 3.31 1.28 16.02
CA LEU A 319 2.89 1.36 17.43
C LEU A 319 1.94 0.21 17.73
N ASN A 320 2.28 -0.63 18.70
CA ASN A 320 1.43 -1.72 19.18
C ASN A 320 1.17 -1.55 20.68
N VAL A 321 -0.08 -1.29 21.07
CA VAL A 321 -0.49 -1.09 22.47
C VAL A 321 -1.55 -2.11 22.83
N VAL A 322 -1.45 -2.71 24.02
CA VAL A 322 -2.45 -3.65 24.54
C VAL A 322 -2.78 -3.25 25.97
N HIS A 323 -4.07 -3.34 26.32
CA HIS A 323 -4.53 -3.07 27.66
C HIS A 323 -5.35 -4.25 28.22
N PRO A 324 -5.13 -4.63 29.49
CA PRO A 324 -4.04 -4.17 30.37
C PRO A 324 -2.67 -4.62 29.83
N PRO A 325 -1.56 -4.00 30.26
CA PRO A 325 -0.22 -4.49 29.96
C PRO A 325 -0.05 -5.95 30.38
N ARG A 326 0.85 -6.68 29.71
CA ARG A 326 1.12 -8.08 30.05
C ARG A 326 1.58 -8.19 31.51
N PRO A 327 0.93 -9.01 32.36
CA PRO A 327 1.36 -9.24 33.72
C PRO A 327 2.78 -9.82 33.77
N ALA A 328 3.57 -9.39 34.75
CA ALA A 328 4.92 -9.91 34.96
C ALA A 328 4.91 -11.37 35.46
N ASP A 329 3.88 -11.78 36.20
CA ASP A 329 3.72 -13.16 36.65
C ASP A 329 3.14 -14.04 35.52
N PRO A 330 3.89 -15.04 35.00
CA PRO A 330 3.42 -15.94 33.96
C PRO A 330 2.26 -16.84 34.40
N LYS A 331 1.97 -16.94 35.71
CA LYS A 331 0.81 -17.71 36.21
C LYS A 331 -0.50 -16.94 36.11
N GLN A 332 -0.43 -15.61 36.07
CA GLN A 332 -1.62 -14.78 35.94
C GLN A 332 -2.15 -14.84 34.52
N VAL A 333 -3.46 -15.09 34.37
CA VAL A 333 -4.13 -15.02 33.06
C VAL A 333 -4.08 -13.57 32.56
N TRP A 334 -3.56 -13.37 31.35
CA TRP A 334 -3.56 -12.07 30.71
C TRP A 334 -4.85 -11.88 29.91
N GLU A 335 -5.82 -11.21 30.52
CA GLU A 335 -7.11 -10.91 29.90
C GLU A 335 -7.08 -9.57 29.18
N GLN A 336 -6.82 -9.60 27.88
CA GLN A 336 -6.75 -8.37 27.08
C GLN A 336 -8.17 -7.79 26.89
N GLN A 337 -8.31 -6.50 27.13
CA GLN A 337 -9.55 -5.76 26.85
C GLN A 337 -9.50 -5.20 25.44
N TRP A 338 -8.40 -4.54 25.08
CA TRP A 338 -8.24 -4.00 23.74
C TRP A 338 -6.79 -4.01 23.27
N ALA A 339 -6.62 -3.96 21.95
CA ALA A 339 -5.33 -3.82 21.29
C ALA A 339 -5.40 -2.77 20.18
N VAL A 340 -4.40 -1.89 20.12
CA VAL A 340 -4.21 -0.86 19.10
C VAL A 340 -2.99 -1.21 18.25
N LYS A 341 -3.13 -1.06 16.93
CA LYS A 341 -2.01 -1.09 15.99
C LYS A 341 -2.05 0.16 15.12
N VAL A 342 -0.99 0.97 15.16
CA VAL A 342 -0.74 2.03 14.18
C VAL A 342 0.38 1.57 13.26
N ARG A 343 0.15 1.63 11.96
CA ARG A 343 1.12 1.20 10.95
C ARG A 343 1.32 2.29 9.92
N LEU A 344 2.58 2.53 9.58
CA LEU A 344 3.00 3.66 8.78
C LEU A 344 3.65 3.19 7.47
N LYS A 345 3.40 3.93 6.39
CA LYS A 345 4.21 3.86 5.18
C LYS A 345 4.28 5.22 4.50
N SER A 346 5.34 5.45 3.73
CA SER A 346 5.32 6.47 2.69
C SER A 346 5.47 5.80 1.33
N THR A 347 4.69 6.25 0.36
CA THR A 347 4.73 5.73 -1.01
C THR A 347 5.04 6.86 -1.98
N GLY A 348 5.57 6.51 -3.14
CA GLY A 348 5.88 7.48 -4.19
C GLY A 348 5.96 6.81 -5.55
N MET A 349 5.80 7.62 -6.59
CA MET A 349 5.86 7.17 -7.97
C MET A 349 6.75 8.11 -8.78
N THR A 350 7.50 7.56 -9.73
CA THR A 350 8.28 8.36 -10.68
C THR A 350 8.36 7.66 -12.03
N LEU A 351 8.60 8.44 -13.09
CA LEU A 351 8.86 7.91 -14.42
C LEU A 351 10.34 7.60 -14.56
N LEU A 352 10.65 6.44 -15.14
CA LEU A 352 12.00 6.08 -15.58
C LEU A 352 12.25 6.70 -16.95
N ALA A 353 12.42 8.01 -16.97
CA ALA A 353 12.75 8.80 -18.15
C ALA A 353 13.76 9.88 -17.78
N GLU A 354 14.65 10.21 -18.71
CA GLU A 354 15.57 11.33 -18.51
C GLU A 354 14.80 12.63 -18.62
N ARG A 355 14.80 13.41 -17.54
CA ARG A 355 14.21 14.74 -17.55
C ARG A 355 15.26 15.76 -17.95
N GLU A 356 15.09 16.42 -19.09
CA GLU A 356 15.77 17.68 -19.34
C GLU A 356 15.25 18.71 -18.33
N GLY A 357 16.17 19.38 -17.64
CA GLY A 357 15.88 20.25 -16.51
C GLY A 357 15.08 21.47 -16.93
N GLY A 358 13.75 21.38 -16.89
CA GLY A 358 12.87 22.53 -16.94
C GLY A 358 12.96 23.32 -15.65
N ALA A 359 13.92 24.24 -15.56
CA ALA A 359 13.97 25.25 -14.50
C ALA A 359 12.67 26.05 -14.52
N ALA A 360 11.90 25.97 -13.44
CA ALA A 360 10.75 26.83 -13.21
C ALA A 360 11.22 28.29 -13.12
N ARG A 361 11.11 29.03 -14.23
CA ARG A 361 11.09 30.50 -14.17
C ARG A 361 9.80 30.88 -13.46
N ALA A 362 9.91 31.22 -12.19
CA ALA A 362 8.88 31.94 -11.47
C ALA A 362 8.65 33.27 -12.19
N GLN A 363 7.55 33.38 -12.92
CA GLN A 363 6.99 34.67 -13.33
C GLN A 363 5.91 35.02 -12.31
N SER A 364 6.20 36.03 -11.51
CA SER A 364 5.26 36.70 -10.62
C SER A 364 4.03 37.16 -11.41
N PRO A 365 2.80 37.00 -10.90
CA PRO A 365 1.61 37.52 -11.57
C PRO A 365 1.53 39.03 -11.35
N GLU A 366 1.74 39.79 -12.43
CA GLU A 366 1.41 41.20 -12.45
C GLU A 366 -0.11 41.36 -12.55
N ARG A 367 -0.62 42.16 -11.62
CA ARG A 367 -2.01 42.49 -11.35
C ARG A 367 -2.60 43.32 -12.49
N THR A 368 -3.75 42.93 -13.02
CA THR A 368 -4.66 43.87 -13.68
C THR A 368 -6.11 43.50 -13.38
N GLU A 369 -6.80 44.45 -12.76
CA GLU A 369 -8.21 44.40 -12.39
C GLU A 369 -9.11 44.71 -13.58
N ARG A 370 -10.32 44.12 -13.53
CA ARG A 370 -11.64 44.71 -13.87
C ARG A 370 -12.21 44.50 -15.28
N GLY A 371 -13.47 44.04 -15.29
CA GLY A 371 -14.44 44.15 -16.40
C GLY A 371 -15.20 42.84 -16.64
N GLU A 372 -16.25 42.53 -15.87
CA GLU A 372 -17.67 42.73 -16.23
C GLU A 372 -18.25 41.60 -17.12
N ALA A 373 -19.26 40.90 -16.59
CA ALA A 373 -20.17 40.04 -17.35
C ALA A 373 -21.39 40.87 -17.79
N PRO A 374 -22.11 40.50 -18.87
CA PRO A 374 -23.22 39.57 -18.66
C PRO A 374 -23.55 38.59 -19.81
N ALA A 375 -24.15 37.46 -19.38
CA ALA A 375 -25.23 36.65 -19.94
C ALA A 375 -25.52 36.50 -21.46
N SER A 376 -25.56 35.21 -21.86
CA SER A 376 -26.54 34.51 -22.71
C SER A 376 -26.74 34.87 -24.19
N GLN A 377 -26.52 33.88 -25.07
CA GLN A 377 -27.52 33.43 -26.04
C GLN A 377 -27.18 32.04 -26.62
N GLN A 378 -28.24 31.27 -26.84
CA GLN A 378 -28.30 29.87 -27.28
C GLN A 378 -28.10 29.73 -28.79
N GLY A 379 -27.62 28.53 -29.19
CA GLY A 379 -28.16 27.83 -30.35
C GLY A 379 -27.39 27.98 -31.66
N GLN A 380 -26.44 27.08 -31.92
CA GLN A 380 -26.29 26.54 -33.27
C GLN A 380 -25.69 25.13 -33.24
N GLU A 381 -26.54 24.22 -33.70
CA GLU A 381 -26.34 22.80 -33.93
C GLU A 381 -25.20 22.57 -34.93
N ARG A 382 -24.21 21.75 -34.56
CA ARG A 382 -23.26 21.15 -35.51
C ARG A 382 -22.91 19.74 -35.09
N ALA A 383 -23.09 18.83 -36.05
CA ALA A 383 -23.01 17.39 -35.95
C ALA A 383 -21.68 16.87 -35.35
N ALA A 384 -21.81 15.82 -34.53
CA ALA A 384 -20.70 15.10 -33.93
C ALA A 384 -19.97 14.19 -34.95
N PRO A 385 -18.63 14.19 -34.99
CA PRO A 385 -17.87 13.06 -35.49
C PRO A 385 -17.67 12.03 -34.38
N SER A 386 -17.95 10.77 -34.72
CA SER A 386 -17.82 9.57 -33.91
C SER A 386 -16.39 9.40 -33.37
N GLN A 387 -16.26 9.29 -32.04
CA GLN A 387 -14.99 8.91 -31.39
C GLN A 387 -14.84 7.38 -31.39
N PRO A 388 -13.66 6.82 -31.73
CA PRO A 388 -13.36 5.41 -31.47
C PRO A 388 -13.26 5.17 -29.95
N ALA A 389 -13.72 4.00 -29.51
CA ALA A 389 -13.70 3.59 -28.11
C ALA A 389 -12.27 3.61 -27.52
N PRO A 390 -12.08 4.02 -26.25
CA PRO A 390 -10.79 3.96 -25.59
C PRO A 390 -10.35 2.50 -25.37
N ALA A 391 -9.10 2.20 -25.70
CA ALA A 391 -8.47 0.92 -25.39
C ALA A 391 -8.43 0.70 -23.86
N PRO A 392 -8.59 -0.54 -23.37
CA PRO A 392 -8.59 -0.84 -21.94
C PRO A 392 -7.24 -0.46 -21.31
N GLY A 393 -7.32 0.24 -20.17
CA GLY A 393 -6.16 0.73 -19.44
C GLY A 393 -5.42 -0.39 -18.70
N ALA A 394 -4.11 -0.22 -18.49
CA ALA A 394 -3.23 -1.18 -17.81
C ALA A 394 -3.72 -1.63 -16.41
N SER A 395 -4.65 -0.90 -15.79
CA SER A 395 -5.33 -1.30 -14.55
C SER A 395 -6.27 -2.50 -14.72
N ASP A 396 -6.86 -2.68 -15.90
CA ASP A 396 -7.78 -3.79 -16.19
C ASP A 396 -7.01 -5.08 -16.44
N VAL A 397 -5.86 -4.99 -17.11
CA VAL A 397 -4.91 -6.10 -17.31
C VAL A 397 -4.33 -6.61 -15.97
N LEU A 398 -4.11 -5.73 -14.99
CA LEU A 398 -3.65 -6.10 -13.64
C LEU A 398 -4.77 -6.76 -12.82
N LYS A 399 -6.01 -6.29 -12.93
CA LYS A 399 -7.17 -6.95 -12.30
C LYS A 399 -7.39 -8.33 -12.91
N GLU A 400 -7.25 -8.46 -14.24
CA GLU A 400 -7.30 -9.74 -14.94
C GLU A 400 -6.15 -10.66 -14.54
N GLY A 401 -4.91 -10.19 -14.49
CA GLY A 401 -3.75 -10.97 -14.03
C GLY A 401 -3.91 -11.50 -12.60
N VAL A 402 -4.48 -10.69 -11.70
CA VAL A 402 -4.76 -11.11 -10.31
C VAL A 402 -5.97 -12.05 -10.22
N ASN A 403 -6.98 -11.89 -11.09
CA ASN A 403 -8.14 -12.79 -11.17
C ASN A 403 -7.77 -14.15 -11.78
N ILE A 404 -6.84 -14.20 -12.75
CA ILE A 404 -6.22 -15.42 -13.28
C ILE A 404 -5.53 -16.19 -12.14
N LEU A 405 -4.79 -15.50 -11.26
CA LEU A 405 -4.15 -16.13 -10.11
C LEU A 405 -5.16 -16.64 -9.08
N ARG A 406 -6.32 -16.00 -8.92
CA ARG A 406 -7.41 -16.54 -8.07
C ARG A 406 -8.09 -17.77 -8.66
N GLY A 407 -8.24 -17.84 -9.98
CA GLY A 407 -8.82 -19.01 -10.65
C GLY A 407 -7.91 -20.25 -10.63
N ILE A 408 -6.59 -20.05 -10.66
CA ILE A 408 -5.61 -21.15 -10.66
C ILE A 408 -5.29 -21.64 -9.24
N PHE A 409 -5.34 -20.77 -8.22
CA PHE A 409 -4.98 -21.10 -6.84
C PHE A 409 -6.16 -21.08 -5.85
N GLY A 410 -7.40 -21.04 -6.35
CA GLY A 410 -8.62 -20.91 -5.56
C GLY A 410 -9.65 -22.01 -5.80
N ARG A 411 -9.39 -23.19 -5.23
CA ARG A 411 -10.35 -23.88 -4.36
C ARG A 411 -9.77 -23.94 -2.96
#